data_AF-A0A967EJQ5-F1
#
_entry.id   AF-A0A967EJQ5-F1
#
_cell.length_a   1.000
_cell.length_b   1.000
_cell.length_c   1.000
_cell.angle_alpha   90.00
_cell.angle_beta   90.00
_cell.angle_gamma   90.00
#
_symmetry.space_group_name_H-M   'P 1'
#
loop_
_entity.id
_entity.type
_entity.pdbx_description
1 polymer ?
#
loop_
_entity_poly.entity_id
_entity_poly.type
_entity_poly.pdbx_seq_one_letter_code
_entity_poly.pdbx_strand_id
1 'polypeptide(L)'
;MSNYEELRAFMLSKGIPIHDENIYIDGKVHRYSTRNDSEKAEWYIGDYIEDKKIVVTFSTYKNGNEEKFTYKSYKKGEVENEEHKITEFRKEQEMKLQKLSADRLKEFQHYWKTLTPCLNHPYLEKKKIKPKNLLVKNEILHIPLYNKDLEISSCIRINKEGVKRYFHGLSAKLLFTFLGNIKEARELIFCEGYATGYTIHFITGLTVIACGSCNNVCMVAQVFNCLYPDKTLSVAIDNDKAGLKVAQDWKDYFNESIYISKDANTDFNDLYCKYGEEAIKDIFIPYIKGTGLLEMSLKEVKEEECYNKILNVGSINVLHASAKVGKSRFAYEMAVNISLNQSFLNFKTYKQGHVLYIDGELSDSEIHKRINDIKRRLKKAKPILDFRNDVFKFVRYMDFKESLDEKMNLINPKHQKALHPLIMRSDIIIIDSYDCVTVKREGESYKFDQLDWRKFFWWIRDYKEKFNKTFLLIMHETKYGNMAGSQFIKNDCDNFYQLISPTDIDRTAAAHFKFKYKECRTIPLDEQEILDIKLYPNNPLKEGTCGWEYTIC
;
A
#
# COMPACT_ATOMS: atom_id res chain seq x y z
N MET A 1 5.19 -41.77 49.33
CA MET A 1 3.93 -41.14 48.90
C MET A 1 3.18 -42.15 48.06
N SER A 2 1.85 -42.15 48.06
CA SER A 2 1.11 -42.98 47.10
C SER A 2 1.34 -42.45 45.67
N ASN A 3 1.26 -43.30 44.64
CA ASN A 3 1.35 -42.87 43.23
C ASN A 3 0.40 -41.70 42.89
N TYR A 4 -0.71 -41.57 43.64
CA TYR A 4 -1.71 -40.52 43.50
C TYR A 4 -1.27 -39.17 44.07
N GLU A 5 -0.58 -39.16 45.21
CA GLU A 5 -0.01 -37.94 45.80
C GLU A 5 1.10 -37.37 44.90
N GLU A 6 1.93 -38.25 44.33
CA GLU A 6 2.98 -37.86 43.40
C GLU A 6 2.42 -37.33 42.07
N LEU A 7 1.36 -37.95 41.54
CA LEU A 7 0.62 -37.43 40.39
C LEU A 7 0.04 -36.03 40.67
N ARG A 8 -0.60 -35.84 41.82
CA ARG A 8 -1.14 -34.52 42.22
C ARG A 8 -0.04 -33.48 42.35
N ALA A 9 1.09 -33.83 42.97
CA ALA A 9 2.26 -32.97 43.06
C ALA A 9 2.82 -32.63 41.66
N PHE A 10 2.85 -33.60 40.74
CA PHE A 10 3.28 -33.38 39.37
C PHE A 10 2.34 -32.43 38.62
N MET A 11 1.01 -32.63 38.70
CA MET A 11 0.03 -31.72 38.08
C MET A 11 0.14 -30.31 38.67
N LEU A 12 0.31 -30.20 39.99
CA LEU A 12 0.54 -28.93 40.68
C LEU A 12 1.84 -28.25 40.20
N SER A 13 2.92 -29.02 39.99
CA SER A 13 4.19 -28.50 39.44
C SER A 13 4.06 -27.93 38.02
N LYS A 14 3.04 -28.35 37.27
CA LYS A 14 2.67 -27.79 35.97
C LYS A 14 1.66 -26.63 36.06
N GLY A 15 1.31 -26.22 37.28
CA GLY A 15 0.33 -25.17 37.57
C GLY A 15 -1.10 -25.61 37.22
N ILE A 16 -1.42 -26.88 37.43
CA ILE A 16 -2.69 -27.52 37.06
C ILE A 16 -3.22 -28.24 38.31
N PRO A 17 -3.86 -27.53 39.26
CA PRO A 17 -4.46 -28.20 40.41
C PRO A 17 -5.65 -29.04 39.95
N ILE A 18 -5.79 -30.25 40.49
CA ILE A 18 -6.98 -31.07 40.34
C ILE A 18 -7.77 -31.03 41.65
N HIS A 19 -8.98 -30.48 41.58
CA HIS A 19 -9.86 -30.32 42.75
C HIS A 19 -10.73 -31.56 43.02
N ASP A 20 -10.73 -32.53 42.10
CA ASP A 20 -11.48 -33.77 42.25
C ASP A 20 -10.86 -34.66 43.34
N GLU A 21 -11.70 -35.09 44.29
CA GLU A 21 -11.27 -35.93 45.43
C GLU A 21 -10.67 -37.26 45.01
N ASN A 22 -11.12 -37.82 43.86
CA ASN A 22 -10.70 -39.11 43.34
C ASN A 22 -10.07 -38.99 41.94
N ILE A 23 -8.95 -39.68 41.74
CA ILE A 23 -8.31 -39.85 40.42
C ILE A 23 -8.41 -41.33 40.03
N TYR A 24 -8.94 -41.62 38.85
CA TYR A 24 -9.18 -42.98 38.37
C TYR A 24 -8.13 -43.42 37.35
N ILE A 25 -7.51 -44.57 37.57
CA ILE A 25 -6.54 -45.20 36.65
C ILE A 25 -7.21 -46.45 36.06
N ASP A 26 -8.21 -46.24 35.21
CA ASP A 26 -9.06 -47.30 34.64
C ASP A 26 -9.03 -47.34 33.10
N GLY A 27 -8.06 -46.63 32.50
CA GLY A 27 -7.91 -46.52 31.05
C GLY A 27 -9.01 -45.72 30.36
N LYS A 28 -9.90 -45.03 31.09
CA LYS A 28 -11.00 -44.22 30.51
C LYS A 28 -10.69 -42.73 30.55
N VAL A 29 -11.40 -41.99 29.71
CA VAL A 29 -11.35 -40.52 29.68
C VAL A 29 -12.16 -39.95 30.83
N HIS A 30 -11.47 -39.26 31.74
CA HIS A 30 -12.10 -38.54 32.85
C HIS A 30 -11.95 -37.04 32.64
N ARG A 31 -13.03 -36.28 32.89
CA ARG A 31 -13.02 -34.82 32.84
C ARG A 31 -12.73 -34.26 34.22
N TYR A 32 -11.96 -33.17 34.28
CA TYR A 32 -11.67 -32.43 35.51
C TYR A 32 -11.67 -30.93 35.25
N SER A 33 -11.61 -30.12 36.30
CA SER A 33 -11.48 -28.66 36.20
C SER A 33 -10.26 -28.17 36.96
N THR A 34 -9.47 -27.30 36.35
CA THR A 34 -8.37 -26.59 37.05
C THR A 34 -8.85 -25.40 37.86
N ARG A 35 -10.04 -24.88 37.55
CA ARG A 35 -10.62 -23.64 38.10
C ARG A 35 -11.79 -23.89 39.05
N ASN A 36 -12.11 -25.17 39.30
CA ASN A 36 -13.29 -25.59 40.06
C ASN A 36 -14.62 -25.14 39.41
N ASP A 37 -14.63 -25.07 38.08
CA ASP A 37 -15.83 -24.76 37.29
C ASP A 37 -16.77 -25.98 37.24
N SER A 38 -18.08 -25.72 37.23
CA SER A 38 -19.10 -26.77 37.08
C SER A 38 -19.05 -27.47 35.71
N GLU A 39 -18.48 -26.81 34.70
CA GLU A 39 -18.21 -27.38 33.38
C GLU A 39 -16.73 -27.75 33.26
N LYS A 40 -16.44 -29.05 33.35
CA LYS A 40 -15.08 -29.62 33.31
C LYS A 40 -14.55 -29.68 31.87
N ALA A 41 -13.62 -28.79 31.53
CA ALA A 41 -13.07 -28.66 30.18
C ALA A 41 -11.85 -29.59 29.95
N GLU A 42 -11.05 -29.80 30.98
CA GLU A 42 -9.83 -30.59 30.95
C GLU A 42 -10.12 -32.09 31.01
N TRP A 43 -9.17 -32.91 30.57
CA TRP A 43 -9.31 -34.37 30.61
C TRP A 43 -8.00 -35.06 31.03
N TYR A 44 -8.11 -36.23 31.64
CA TYR A 44 -6.99 -37.13 31.86
C TYR A 44 -7.37 -38.56 31.53
N ILE A 45 -6.37 -39.37 31.17
CA ILE A 45 -6.49 -40.81 31.05
C ILE A 45 -5.26 -41.43 31.70
N GLY A 46 -5.50 -42.31 32.68
CA GLY A 46 -4.47 -43.08 33.35
C GLY A 46 -4.68 -44.56 33.13
N ASP A 47 -3.61 -45.30 32.88
CA ASP A 47 -3.63 -46.76 32.78
C ASP A 47 -2.36 -47.38 33.38
N TYR A 48 -2.41 -48.67 33.67
CA TYR A 48 -1.27 -49.47 34.12
C TYR A 48 -0.51 -50.01 32.91
N ILE A 49 0.80 -49.80 32.90
CA ILE A 49 1.67 -50.35 31.84
C ILE A 49 2.41 -51.62 32.27
N GLU A 50 2.54 -51.83 33.59
CA GLU A 50 3.03 -53.03 34.29
C GLU A 50 2.41 -53.05 35.70
N ASP A 51 2.61 -54.15 36.45
CA ASP A 51 2.13 -54.23 37.84
C ASP A 51 2.63 -53.02 38.66
N LYS A 52 1.67 -52.31 39.28
CA LYS A 52 1.88 -51.09 40.09
C LYS A 52 2.52 -49.89 39.38
N LYS A 53 2.78 -49.95 38.07
CA LYS A 53 3.35 -48.84 37.29
C LYS A 53 2.29 -48.18 36.41
N ILE A 54 1.94 -46.96 36.76
CA ILE A 54 0.94 -46.14 36.07
C ILE A 54 1.59 -45.11 35.14
N VAL A 55 0.92 -44.85 34.02
CA VAL A 55 1.17 -43.72 33.13
C VAL A 55 -0.13 -42.92 32.99
N VAL A 56 -0.04 -41.60 33.12
CA VAL A 56 -1.21 -40.71 33.04
C VAL A 56 -0.93 -39.61 32.05
N THR A 57 -1.77 -39.47 31.03
CA THR A 57 -1.78 -38.28 30.17
C THR A 57 -2.92 -37.37 30.58
N PHE A 58 -2.64 -36.09 30.80
CA PHE A 58 -3.64 -35.10 31.13
C PHE A 58 -3.46 -33.84 30.28
N SER A 59 -4.56 -33.16 30.00
CA SER A 59 -4.59 -31.92 29.24
C SER A 59 -4.94 -30.73 30.11
N THR A 60 -4.48 -29.55 29.72
CA THR A 60 -4.99 -28.27 30.22
C THR A 60 -5.19 -27.32 29.05
N TYR A 61 -6.10 -26.36 29.21
CA TYR A 61 -6.30 -25.29 28.25
C TYR A 61 -5.73 -23.98 28.80
N LYS A 62 -4.57 -23.57 28.30
CA LYS A 62 -3.92 -22.28 28.62
C LYS A 62 -3.82 -21.44 27.35
N ASN A 63 -4.18 -20.16 27.44
CA ASN A 63 -4.13 -19.20 26.33
C ASN A 63 -4.81 -19.69 25.03
N GLY A 64 -5.90 -20.47 25.13
CA GLY A 64 -6.62 -20.99 23.97
C GLY A 64 -6.02 -22.24 23.32
N ASN A 65 -4.88 -22.74 23.83
CA ASN A 65 -4.23 -23.95 23.35
C ASN A 65 -4.35 -25.09 24.35
N GLU A 66 -4.49 -26.31 23.81
CA GLU A 66 -4.44 -27.53 24.60
C GLU A 66 -2.97 -27.92 24.80
N GLU A 67 -2.53 -27.98 26.04
CA GLU A 67 -1.24 -28.53 26.43
C GLU A 67 -1.46 -29.93 27.01
N LYS A 68 -0.66 -30.90 26.61
CA LYS A 68 -0.72 -32.28 27.10
C LYS A 68 0.55 -32.62 27.85
N PHE A 69 0.38 -33.24 29.01
CA PHE A 69 1.47 -33.71 29.86
C PHE A 69 1.32 -35.20 30.12
N THR A 70 2.45 -35.91 30.21
CA THR A 70 2.47 -37.32 30.59
C THR A 70 3.24 -37.48 31.89
N TYR A 71 2.57 -38.00 32.92
CA TYR A 71 3.16 -38.43 34.18
C TYR A 71 3.51 -39.93 34.11
N LYS A 72 4.61 -40.30 34.74
CA LYS A 72 5.07 -41.69 34.92
C LYS A 72 5.39 -41.87 36.40
N SER A 73 4.88 -42.94 36.99
CA SER A 73 5.12 -43.30 38.41
C SER A 73 6.46 -44.00 38.69
N TYR A 74 7.25 -44.25 37.64
CA TYR A 74 8.48 -45.03 37.70
C TYR A 74 9.66 -44.22 37.13
N LYS A 75 10.88 -44.61 37.47
CA LYS A 75 12.11 -43.97 36.98
C LYS A 75 12.56 -44.56 35.64
N LYS A 76 13.39 -43.80 34.92
CA LYS A 76 13.98 -44.23 33.65
C LYS A 76 14.75 -45.55 33.83
N GLY A 77 14.46 -46.55 33.00
CA GLY A 77 15.10 -47.86 33.05
C GLY A 77 14.41 -48.90 33.94
N GLU A 78 13.34 -48.54 34.67
CA GLU A 78 12.57 -49.50 35.48
C GLU A 78 11.57 -50.32 34.65
N VAL A 79 11.25 -49.91 33.42
CA VAL A 79 10.28 -50.55 32.53
C VAL A 79 11.00 -51.05 31.28
N GLU A 80 10.84 -52.33 30.97
CA GLU A 80 11.37 -52.91 29.74
C GLU A 80 10.56 -52.42 28.53
N ASN A 81 11.26 -52.10 27.43
CA ASN A 81 10.67 -51.56 26.20
C ASN A 81 9.78 -50.32 26.44
N GLU A 82 10.19 -49.46 27.39
CA GLU A 82 9.46 -48.26 27.82
C GLU A 82 8.92 -47.41 26.65
N GLU A 83 9.76 -47.13 25.65
CA GLU A 83 9.39 -46.30 24.50
C GLU A 83 8.23 -46.92 23.70
N HIS A 84 8.24 -48.25 23.52
CA HIS A 84 7.18 -48.96 22.82
C HIS A 84 5.87 -48.90 23.60
N LYS A 85 5.89 -49.24 24.90
CA LYS A 85 4.70 -49.23 25.77
C LYS A 85 4.07 -47.84 25.88
N ILE A 86 4.88 -46.78 26.00
CA ILE A 86 4.36 -45.40 26.02
C ILE A 86 3.76 -45.00 24.67
N THR A 87 4.38 -45.43 23.58
CA THR A 87 3.87 -45.14 22.23
C THR A 87 2.53 -45.83 21.99
N GLU A 88 2.39 -47.09 22.38
CA GLU A 88 1.12 -47.82 22.33
C GLU A 88 0.05 -47.17 23.20
N PHE A 89 0.38 -46.86 24.47
CA PHE A 89 -0.51 -46.14 25.36
C PHE A 89 -1.01 -44.83 24.74
N ARG A 90 -0.10 -44.01 24.16
CA ARG A 90 -0.48 -42.76 23.49
C ARG A 90 -1.41 -42.98 22.30
N LYS A 91 -1.14 -43.99 21.46
CA LYS A 91 -2.00 -44.34 20.33
C LYS A 91 -3.39 -44.76 20.80
N GLU A 92 -3.48 -45.59 21.83
CA GLU A 92 -4.78 -45.99 22.41
C GLU A 92 -5.54 -44.80 22.99
N GLN A 93 -4.84 -43.88 23.66
CA GLN A 93 -5.48 -42.66 24.19
C GLN A 93 -6.06 -41.79 23.09
N GLU A 94 -5.31 -41.61 22.00
CA GLU A 94 -5.77 -40.86 20.86
C GLU A 94 -7.01 -41.50 20.22
N MET A 95 -7.01 -42.82 20.04
CA MET A 95 -8.18 -43.55 19.53
C MET A 95 -9.39 -43.42 20.46
N LYS A 96 -9.20 -43.53 21.79
CA LYS A 96 -10.28 -43.37 22.79
C LYS A 96 -10.89 -41.97 22.74
N LEU A 97 -10.05 -40.92 22.65
CA LEU A 97 -10.51 -39.53 22.54
C LEU A 97 -11.25 -39.27 21.21
N GLN A 98 -10.72 -39.79 20.10
CA GLN A 98 -11.38 -39.70 18.79
C GLN A 98 -12.75 -40.37 18.79
N LYS A 99 -12.84 -41.59 19.34
CA LYS A 99 -14.11 -42.32 19.46
C LYS A 99 -15.12 -41.55 20.32
N LEU A 100 -14.71 -41.05 21.48
CA LEU A 100 -15.57 -40.26 22.36
C LEU A 100 -16.08 -38.99 21.66
N SER A 101 -15.20 -38.29 20.94
CA SER A 101 -15.58 -37.10 20.17
C SER A 101 -16.56 -37.44 19.05
N ALA A 102 -16.37 -38.56 18.34
CA ALA A 102 -17.26 -39.00 17.28
C ALA A 102 -18.65 -39.39 17.82
N ASP A 103 -18.71 -40.08 18.96
CA ASP A 103 -19.99 -40.44 19.59
C ASP A 103 -20.73 -39.19 20.09
N ARG A 104 -20.00 -38.23 20.70
CA ARG A 104 -20.57 -36.91 21.06
C ARG A 104 -21.07 -36.13 19.86
N LEU A 105 -20.38 -36.17 18.72
CA LEU A 105 -20.83 -35.52 17.51
C LEU A 105 -22.14 -36.14 16.98
N LYS A 106 -22.28 -37.47 17.02
CA LYS A 106 -23.53 -38.16 16.65
C LYS A 106 -24.70 -37.76 17.56
N GLU A 107 -24.47 -37.71 18.87
CA GLU A 107 -25.47 -37.25 19.84
C GLU A 107 -25.90 -35.80 19.54
N PHE A 108 -24.94 -34.92 19.27
CA PHE A 108 -25.21 -33.54 18.90
C PHE A 108 -25.98 -33.45 17.58
N GLN A 109 -25.63 -34.22 16.55
CA GLN A 109 -26.37 -34.24 15.28
C GLN A 109 -27.81 -34.70 15.47
N HIS A 110 -28.06 -35.68 16.33
CA HIS A 110 -29.42 -36.09 16.69
C HIS A 110 -30.15 -34.96 17.43
N TYR A 111 -29.51 -34.35 18.43
CA TYR A 111 -30.05 -33.21 19.16
C TYR A 111 -30.38 -32.02 18.24
N TRP A 112 -29.49 -31.70 17.30
CA TRP A 112 -29.62 -30.59 16.35
C TRP A 112 -30.90 -30.70 15.50
N LYS A 113 -31.25 -31.92 15.07
CA LYS A 113 -32.50 -32.20 14.33
C LYS A 113 -33.78 -31.95 15.14
N THR A 114 -33.68 -31.89 16.46
CA THR A 114 -34.83 -31.63 17.35
C THR A 114 -35.11 -30.14 17.57
N LEU A 115 -34.23 -29.26 17.09
CA LEU A 115 -34.37 -27.81 17.23
C LEU A 115 -35.37 -27.27 16.20
N THR A 116 -36.09 -26.21 16.58
CA THR A 116 -37.06 -25.55 15.69
C THR A 116 -36.55 -24.17 15.26
N PRO A 117 -37.03 -23.61 14.12
CA PRO A 117 -36.69 -22.24 13.74
C PRO A 117 -37.03 -21.23 14.84
N CYS A 118 -36.07 -20.37 15.16
CA CYS A 118 -36.29 -19.27 16.08
C CYS A 118 -37.06 -18.15 15.37
N LEU A 119 -38.19 -17.70 15.94
CA LEU A 119 -38.96 -16.56 15.40
C LEU A 119 -38.73 -15.27 16.20
N ASN A 120 -38.44 -15.41 17.48
CA ASN A 120 -38.07 -14.33 18.39
C ASN A 120 -37.26 -14.91 19.56
N HIS A 121 -36.49 -14.05 20.23
CA HIS A 121 -35.76 -14.42 21.44
C HIS A 121 -35.29 -13.12 22.15
N PRO A 122 -35.39 -13.01 23.48
CA PRO A 122 -35.06 -11.78 24.21
C PRO A 122 -33.65 -11.24 23.92
N TYR A 123 -32.66 -12.12 23.79
CA TYR A 123 -31.30 -11.74 23.39
C TYR A 123 -31.23 -11.07 22.00
N LEU A 124 -31.99 -11.58 21.02
CA LEU A 124 -31.97 -11.07 19.66
C LEU A 124 -32.64 -9.69 19.57
N GLU A 125 -33.74 -9.50 20.30
CA GLU A 125 -34.41 -8.20 20.43
C GLU A 125 -33.47 -7.16 21.07
N LYS A 126 -32.82 -7.53 22.18
CA LYS A 126 -31.85 -6.67 22.86
C LYS A 126 -30.68 -6.27 21.95
N LYS A 127 -30.17 -7.19 21.14
CA LYS A 127 -29.05 -6.97 20.22
C LYS A 127 -29.51 -6.50 18.82
N LYS A 128 -30.80 -6.25 18.61
CA LYS A 128 -31.40 -5.83 17.32
C LYS A 128 -31.04 -6.76 16.14
N ILE A 129 -31.03 -8.07 16.39
CA ILE A 129 -30.69 -9.11 15.40
C ILE A 129 -31.96 -9.78 14.88
N LYS A 130 -32.09 -9.90 13.55
CA LYS A 130 -33.19 -10.68 12.95
C LYS A 130 -32.87 -12.19 13.04
N PRO A 131 -33.83 -13.04 13.44
CA PRO A 131 -33.61 -14.47 13.63
C PRO A 131 -33.60 -15.24 12.29
N LYS A 132 -32.58 -15.01 11.47
CA LYS A 132 -32.40 -15.71 10.19
C LYS A 132 -31.50 -16.92 10.38
N ASN A 133 -31.98 -18.11 10.03
CA ASN A 133 -31.26 -19.38 10.14
C ASN A 133 -30.76 -19.71 11.57
N LEU A 134 -31.46 -19.20 12.59
CA LEU A 134 -31.20 -19.50 13.99
C LEU A 134 -32.26 -20.46 14.53
N LEU A 135 -31.88 -21.31 15.48
CA LEU A 135 -32.74 -22.35 16.02
C LEU A 135 -32.99 -22.14 17.51
N VAL A 136 -34.10 -22.66 18.04
CA VAL A 136 -34.47 -22.55 19.44
C VAL A 136 -34.98 -23.89 19.98
N LYS A 137 -34.77 -24.12 21.27
CA LYS A 137 -35.40 -25.20 22.04
C LYS A 137 -35.44 -24.81 23.51
N ASN A 138 -36.59 -24.96 24.16
CA ASN A 138 -36.78 -24.62 25.58
C ASN A 138 -36.26 -23.22 25.95
N GLU A 139 -36.62 -22.20 25.15
CA GLU A 139 -36.17 -20.81 25.32
C GLU A 139 -34.64 -20.59 25.22
N ILE A 140 -33.89 -21.59 24.74
CA ILE A 140 -32.46 -21.47 24.48
C ILE A 140 -32.26 -21.30 22.98
N LEU A 141 -31.68 -20.17 22.59
CA LEU A 141 -31.23 -19.88 21.23
C LEU A 141 -29.97 -20.69 20.90
N HIS A 142 -29.89 -21.20 19.68
CA HIS A 142 -28.77 -21.99 19.17
C HIS A 142 -28.23 -21.34 17.89
N ILE A 143 -26.95 -20.94 17.93
CA ILE A 143 -26.20 -20.43 16.78
C ILE A 143 -25.30 -21.56 16.26
N PRO A 144 -25.43 -21.98 14.99
CA PRO A 144 -24.63 -23.07 14.44
C PRO A 144 -23.15 -22.70 14.35
N LEU A 145 -22.29 -23.68 14.68
CA LEU A 145 -20.86 -23.61 14.45
C LEU A 145 -20.47 -24.69 13.43
N TYR A 146 -19.79 -24.25 12.37
CA TYR A 146 -19.35 -25.03 11.22
C TYR A 146 -17.86 -25.32 11.30
N ASN A 147 -17.45 -26.45 10.75
CA ASN A 147 -16.05 -26.77 10.49
C ASN A 147 -15.58 -26.18 9.14
N LYS A 148 -14.32 -26.44 8.78
CA LYS A 148 -13.71 -26.00 7.52
C LYS A 148 -14.45 -26.50 6.25
N ASP A 149 -15.16 -27.62 6.37
CA ASP A 149 -15.92 -28.27 5.29
C ASP A 149 -17.38 -27.77 5.24
N LEU A 150 -17.71 -26.75 6.05
CA LEU A 150 -19.04 -26.15 6.20
C LEU A 150 -20.09 -27.11 6.78
N GLU A 151 -19.66 -28.10 7.55
CA GLU A 151 -20.53 -29.03 8.27
C GLU A 151 -20.76 -28.57 9.70
N ILE A 152 -22.02 -28.60 10.16
CA ILE A 152 -22.37 -28.22 11.53
C ILE A 152 -21.76 -29.23 12.50
N SER A 153 -20.83 -28.75 13.33
CA SER A 153 -20.03 -29.58 14.23
C SER A 153 -20.23 -29.25 15.71
N SER A 154 -20.86 -28.11 16.03
CA SER A 154 -21.27 -27.72 17.38
C SER A 154 -22.24 -26.52 17.30
N CYS A 155 -22.55 -25.91 18.45
CA CYS A 155 -23.30 -24.65 18.50
C CYS A 155 -22.97 -23.81 19.74
N ILE A 156 -23.32 -22.52 19.66
CA ILE A 156 -23.38 -21.62 20.81
C ILE A 156 -24.84 -21.57 21.28
N ARG A 157 -25.06 -21.88 22.55
CA ARG A 157 -26.34 -21.78 23.25
C ARG A 157 -26.43 -20.45 23.99
N ILE A 158 -27.55 -19.76 23.87
CA ILE A 158 -27.79 -18.48 24.54
C ILE A 158 -29.14 -18.56 25.26
N ASN A 159 -29.15 -18.32 26.56
CA ASN A 159 -30.40 -18.26 27.33
C ASN A 159 -31.07 -16.88 27.23
N LYS A 160 -32.26 -16.73 27.82
CA LYS A 160 -33.02 -15.47 27.81
C LYS A 160 -32.27 -14.28 28.44
N GLU A 161 -31.38 -14.53 29.40
CA GLU A 161 -30.52 -13.50 30.01
C GLU A 161 -29.33 -13.08 29.11
N GLY A 162 -29.07 -13.82 28.04
CA GLY A 162 -27.96 -13.57 27.12
C GLY A 162 -26.65 -14.27 27.50
N VAL A 163 -26.67 -15.18 28.47
CA VAL A 163 -25.51 -16.01 28.86
C VAL A 163 -25.23 -17.00 27.74
N LYS A 164 -24.03 -16.91 27.17
CA LYS A 164 -23.57 -17.73 26.05
C LYS A 164 -22.76 -18.92 26.58
N ARG A 165 -23.03 -20.12 26.09
CA ARG A 165 -22.24 -21.33 26.38
C ARG A 165 -22.10 -22.19 25.13
N TYR A 166 -20.97 -22.85 24.97
CA TYR A 166 -20.82 -23.85 23.92
C TYR A 166 -21.65 -25.11 24.22
N PHE A 167 -21.88 -25.91 23.18
CA PHE A 167 -22.48 -27.23 23.37
C PHE A 167 -21.53 -28.12 24.18
N HIS A 168 -22.04 -28.70 25.26
CA HIS A 168 -21.21 -29.45 26.20
C HIS A 168 -20.64 -30.71 25.54
N GLY A 169 -19.35 -30.99 25.80
CA GLY A 169 -18.68 -32.20 25.32
C GLY A 169 -18.15 -32.13 23.88
N LEU A 170 -18.29 -30.99 23.20
CA LEU A 170 -17.72 -30.75 21.86
C LEU A 170 -16.74 -29.58 21.87
N SER A 171 -15.66 -29.71 21.11
CA SER A 171 -14.69 -28.62 20.93
C SER A 171 -15.27 -27.53 20.03
N ALA A 172 -15.09 -26.27 20.43
CA ALA A 172 -15.39 -25.11 19.59
C ALA A 172 -14.15 -24.60 18.81
N LYS A 173 -12.99 -25.23 19.01
CA LYS A 173 -11.73 -24.84 18.34
C LYS A 173 -11.86 -25.01 16.83
N LEU A 174 -11.41 -24.01 16.07
CA LEU A 174 -11.50 -23.93 14.60
C LEU A 174 -12.94 -23.96 14.05
N LEU A 175 -13.95 -23.90 14.90
CA LEU A 175 -15.33 -23.77 14.45
C LEU A 175 -15.71 -22.29 14.35
N PHE A 176 -16.59 -21.99 13.41
CA PHE A 176 -17.03 -20.61 13.15
C PHE A 176 -18.48 -20.60 12.71
N THR A 177 -19.10 -19.43 12.73
CA THR A 177 -20.36 -19.17 12.04
C THR A 177 -20.12 -18.07 11.02
N PHE A 178 -20.96 -17.98 9.99
CA PHE A 178 -20.75 -17.03 8.91
C PHE A 178 -22.03 -16.38 8.44
N LEU A 179 -21.89 -15.18 7.89
CA LEU A 179 -22.96 -14.35 7.36
C LEU A 179 -22.54 -13.85 5.97
N GLY A 180 -23.39 -14.05 4.97
CA GLY A 180 -23.07 -13.77 3.56
C GLY A 180 -22.68 -15.03 2.79
N ASN A 181 -21.93 -14.84 1.69
CA ASN A 181 -21.53 -15.92 0.78
C ASN A 181 -20.01 -15.95 0.65
N ILE A 182 -19.38 -16.91 1.33
CA ILE A 182 -17.93 -17.10 1.37
C ILE A 182 -17.34 -17.24 -0.04
N LYS A 183 -18.03 -17.94 -0.96
CA LYS A 183 -17.50 -18.21 -2.30
C LYS A 183 -17.45 -16.94 -3.16
N GLU A 184 -18.51 -16.13 -3.12
CA GLU A 184 -18.67 -14.93 -3.94
C GLU A 184 -17.95 -13.70 -3.37
N ALA A 185 -17.62 -13.72 -2.08
CA ALA A 185 -16.95 -12.61 -1.43
C ALA A 185 -15.52 -12.41 -1.96
N ARG A 186 -15.15 -11.15 -2.22
CA ARG A 186 -13.75 -10.75 -2.46
C ARG A 186 -12.98 -10.57 -1.15
N GLU A 187 -13.67 -10.15 -0.10
CA GLU A 187 -13.12 -9.90 1.22
C GLU A 187 -13.93 -10.68 2.28
N LEU A 188 -13.23 -11.26 3.24
CA LEU A 188 -13.80 -11.93 4.40
C LEU A 188 -13.40 -11.18 5.68
N ILE A 189 -14.40 -10.74 6.44
CA ILE A 189 -14.18 -10.05 7.72
C ILE A 189 -14.27 -11.07 8.85
N PHE A 190 -13.24 -11.17 9.69
CA PHE A 190 -13.25 -12.03 10.87
C PHE A 190 -13.61 -11.23 12.11
N CYS A 191 -14.43 -11.79 13.00
CA CYS A 191 -14.75 -11.18 14.28
C CYS A 191 -14.95 -12.23 15.37
N GLU A 192 -15.02 -11.81 16.62
CA GLU A 192 -15.26 -12.70 17.75
C GLU A 192 -16.73 -13.18 17.81
N GLY A 193 -17.67 -12.26 18.01
CA GLY A 193 -19.06 -12.59 18.32
C GLY A 193 -20.00 -12.63 17.13
N TYR A 194 -21.03 -13.48 17.21
CA TYR A 194 -22.12 -13.49 16.20
C TYR A 194 -22.86 -12.16 16.12
N ALA A 195 -23.08 -11.45 17.24
CA ALA A 195 -23.77 -10.16 17.24
C ALA A 195 -22.96 -9.10 16.48
N THR A 196 -21.66 -9.02 16.77
CA THR A 196 -20.68 -8.21 16.03
C THR A 196 -20.73 -8.52 14.55
N GLY A 197 -20.61 -9.80 14.17
CA GLY A 197 -20.61 -10.19 12.78
C GLY A 197 -21.93 -9.92 12.07
N TYR A 198 -23.07 -10.12 12.75
CA TYR A 198 -24.39 -9.79 12.23
C TYR A 198 -24.51 -8.31 11.92
N THR A 199 -24.11 -7.45 12.86
CA THR A 199 -24.15 -6.00 12.67
C THR A 199 -23.31 -5.56 11.48
N ILE A 200 -22.07 -6.05 11.36
CA ILE A 200 -21.19 -5.69 10.24
C ILE A 200 -21.83 -6.13 8.91
N HIS A 201 -22.27 -7.39 8.80
CA HIS A 201 -22.90 -7.90 7.59
C HIS A 201 -24.18 -7.16 7.23
N PHE A 202 -25.04 -6.90 8.23
CA PHE A 202 -26.33 -6.25 8.04
C PHE A 202 -26.20 -4.83 7.48
N ILE A 203 -25.19 -4.07 7.93
CA ILE A 203 -24.98 -2.68 7.51
C ILE A 203 -24.16 -2.57 6.23
N THR A 204 -23.11 -3.38 6.08
CA THR A 204 -22.13 -3.22 5.00
C THR A 204 -22.35 -4.16 3.82
N GLY A 205 -23.08 -5.26 4.02
CA GLY A 205 -23.19 -6.34 3.05
C GLY A 205 -21.94 -7.22 2.92
N LEU A 206 -20.85 -6.91 3.63
CA LEU A 206 -19.61 -7.69 3.61
C LEU A 206 -19.85 -9.09 4.18
N THR A 207 -19.09 -10.09 3.70
CA THR A 207 -19.17 -11.45 4.24
C THR A 207 -18.32 -11.55 5.51
N VAL A 208 -18.93 -12.07 6.58
CA VAL A 208 -18.33 -12.06 7.92
C VAL A 208 -18.26 -13.47 8.50
N ILE A 209 -17.12 -13.80 9.10
CA ILE A 209 -16.84 -15.03 9.84
C ILE A 209 -16.75 -14.69 11.33
N ALA A 210 -17.70 -15.18 12.13
CA ALA A 210 -17.69 -15.02 13.58
C ALA A 210 -17.14 -16.28 14.26
N CYS A 211 -16.04 -16.13 15.00
CA CYS A 211 -15.20 -17.23 15.48
C CYS A 211 -15.55 -17.71 16.90
N GLY A 212 -16.49 -17.05 17.57
CA GLY A 212 -16.99 -17.36 18.90
C GLY A 212 -16.10 -16.94 20.07
N SER A 213 -14.79 -16.77 19.84
CA SER A 213 -13.81 -16.35 20.85
C SER A 213 -12.61 -15.67 20.19
N CYS A 214 -12.05 -14.65 20.84
CA CYS A 214 -10.80 -13.98 20.45
C CYS A 214 -9.65 -14.95 20.12
N ASN A 215 -9.45 -15.99 20.92
CA ASN A 215 -8.36 -16.97 20.70
C ASN A 215 -8.55 -17.77 19.40
N ASN A 216 -9.77 -17.85 18.88
CA ASN A 216 -10.09 -18.64 17.69
C ASN A 216 -10.00 -17.82 16.39
N VAL A 217 -10.01 -16.48 16.47
CA VAL A 217 -10.06 -15.58 15.31
C VAL A 217 -8.91 -15.84 14.35
N CYS A 218 -7.66 -15.73 14.83
CA CYS A 218 -6.47 -15.91 13.99
C CYS A 218 -6.33 -17.36 13.51
N MET A 219 -6.71 -18.35 14.34
CA MET A 219 -6.66 -19.76 13.96
C MET A 219 -7.62 -20.08 12.80
N VAL A 220 -8.85 -19.57 12.86
CA VAL A 220 -9.83 -19.73 11.78
C VAL A 220 -9.38 -18.96 10.55
N ALA A 221 -8.89 -17.73 10.70
CA ALA A 221 -8.39 -16.93 9.58
C ALA A 221 -7.24 -17.63 8.82
N GLN A 222 -6.32 -18.29 9.50
CA GLN A 222 -5.25 -19.07 8.85
C GLN A 222 -5.80 -20.23 8.03
N VAL A 223 -6.82 -20.95 8.52
CA VAL A 223 -7.50 -22.00 7.75
C VAL A 223 -8.12 -21.42 6.49
N PHE A 224 -8.80 -20.27 6.61
CA PHE A 224 -9.40 -19.59 5.46
C PHE A 224 -8.36 -19.07 4.47
N ASN A 225 -7.19 -18.60 4.92
CA ASN A 225 -6.10 -18.18 4.06
C ASN A 225 -5.58 -19.35 3.20
N CYS A 226 -5.53 -20.56 3.76
CA CYS A 226 -5.17 -21.76 3.00
C CYS A 226 -6.26 -22.18 2.00
N LEU A 227 -7.53 -22.07 2.38
CA LEU A 227 -8.66 -22.48 1.53
C LEU A 227 -8.99 -21.47 0.43
N TYR A 228 -8.76 -20.18 0.69
CA TYR A 228 -9.12 -19.05 -0.16
C TYR A 228 -7.97 -18.03 -0.27
N PRO A 229 -6.81 -18.42 -0.83
CA PRO A 229 -5.62 -17.56 -0.89
C PRO A 229 -5.79 -16.32 -1.78
N ASP A 230 -6.86 -16.26 -2.57
CA ASP A 230 -7.22 -15.15 -3.47
C ASP A 230 -8.07 -14.06 -2.80
N LYS A 231 -8.57 -14.30 -1.58
CA LYS A 231 -9.47 -13.38 -0.87
C LYS A 231 -8.70 -12.49 0.09
N THR A 232 -9.10 -11.23 0.18
CA THR A 232 -8.63 -10.33 1.24
C THR A 232 -9.22 -10.78 2.57
N LEU A 233 -8.38 -10.94 3.61
CA LEU A 233 -8.83 -11.27 4.95
C LEU A 233 -8.64 -10.05 5.84
N SER A 234 -9.70 -9.54 6.43
CA SER A 234 -9.62 -8.41 7.38
C SER A 234 -10.21 -8.82 8.71
N VAL A 235 -9.89 -8.11 9.79
CA VAL A 235 -10.43 -8.41 11.12
C VAL A 235 -11.17 -7.21 11.70
N ALA A 236 -12.32 -7.46 12.31
CA ALA A 236 -13.08 -6.51 13.09
C ALA A 236 -13.00 -6.92 14.57
N ILE A 237 -12.34 -6.10 15.38
CA ILE A 237 -12.08 -6.37 16.80
C ILE A 237 -12.87 -5.44 17.72
N ASP A 238 -13.31 -6.01 18.84
CA ASP A 238 -13.88 -5.26 19.94
C ASP A 238 -12.77 -4.40 20.59
N ASN A 239 -13.13 -3.23 21.10
CA ASN A 239 -12.15 -2.28 21.65
C ASN A 239 -11.91 -2.53 23.15
N ASP A 240 -11.54 -3.76 23.48
CA ASP A 240 -11.18 -4.19 24.82
C ASP A 240 -9.80 -4.87 24.82
N LYS A 241 -9.34 -5.30 26.00
CA LYS A 241 -8.02 -5.93 26.14
C LYS A 241 -7.89 -7.21 25.30
N ALA A 242 -8.95 -7.98 25.13
CA ALA A 242 -8.91 -9.23 24.39
C ALA A 242 -8.89 -8.97 22.87
N GLY A 243 -9.74 -8.07 22.38
CA GLY A 243 -9.77 -7.65 20.98
C GLY A 243 -8.46 -6.97 20.55
N LEU A 244 -7.89 -6.08 21.37
CA LEU A 244 -6.59 -5.45 21.07
C LEU A 244 -5.45 -6.47 20.98
N LYS A 245 -5.51 -7.54 21.76
CA LYS A 245 -4.56 -8.65 21.62
C LYS A 245 -4.75 -9.37 20.27
N VAL A 246 -5.99 -9.60 19.84
CA VAL A 246 -6.26 -10.17 18.50
C VAL A 246 -5.67 -9.29 17.40
N ALA A 247 -5.76 -7.96 17.49
CA ALA A 247 -5.12 -7.07 16.52
C ALA A 247 -3.59 -7.14 16.52
N GLN A 248 -2.96 -7.45 17.66
CA GLN A 248 -1.52 -7.71 17.71
C GLN A 248 -1.20 -9.04 17.03
N ASP A 249 -1.86 -10.11 17.46
CA ASP A 249 -1.67 -11.47 16.91
C ASP A 249 -1.96 -11.50 15.40
N TRP A 250 -2.95 -10.72 14.91
CA TRP A 250 -3.32 -10.64 13.49
C TRP A 250 -2.15 -10.15 12.62
N LYS A 251 -1.39 -9.16 13.09
CA LYS A 251 -0.26 -8.58 12.35
C LYS A 251 0.90 -9.54 12.17
N ASP A 252 0.98 -10.58 12.99
CA ASP A 252 2.01 -11.62 12.83
C ASP A 252 1.72 -12.55 11.64
N TYR A 253 0.47 -12.60 11.16
CA TYR A 253 0.04 -13.52 10.10
C TYR A 253 -0.47 -12.80 8.83
N PHE A 254 -0.97 -11.57 8.96
CA PHE A 254 -1.73 -10.87 7.91
C PHE A 254 -1.33 -9.38 7.86
N ASN A 255 -1.30 -8.80 6.66
CA ASN A 255 -0.94 -7.40 6.40
C ASN A 255 -2.15 -6.49 6.13
N GLU A 256 -3.35 -7.07 6.12
CA GLU A 256 -4.60 -6.47 5.72
C GLU A 256 -5.29 -5.65 6.84
N SER A 257 -6.46 -5.09 6.53
CA SER A 257 -7.18 -4.12 7.37
C SER A 257 -7.59 -4.67 8.74
N ILE A 258 -7.38 -3.85 9.77
CA ILE A 258 -7.89 -4.06 11.13
C ILE A 258 -8.91 -2.97 11.41
N TYR A 259 -10.17 -3.35 11.57
CA TYR A 259 -11.27 -2.49 11.98
C TYR A 259 -11.45 -2.59 13.50
N ILE A 260 -11.48 -1.46 14.19
CA ILE A 260 -11.61 -1.42 15.65
C ILE A 260 -12.88 -0.66 16.01
N SER A 261 -13.66 -1.20 16.95
CA SER A 261 -14.79 -0.47 17.54
C SER A 261 -14.33 0.88 18.13
N LYS A 262 -15.03 1.98 17.83
CA LYS A 262 -14.61 3.34 18.23
C LYS A 262 -14.59 3.57 19.74
N ASP A 263 -15.59 3.08 20.48
CA ASP A 263 -15.71 3.33 21.92
C ASP A 263 -14.96 2.25 22.74
N ALA A 264 -14.23 2.65 23.77
CA ALA A 264 -13.53 1.72 24.66
C ALA A 264 -14.50 0.75 25.37
N ASN A 265 -14.11 -0.52 25.45
CA ASN A 265 -14.88 -1.65 26.00
C ASN A 265 -16.24 -1.88 25.31
N THR A 266 -16.32 -1.66 23.99
CA THR A 266 -17.54 -1.92 23.21
C THR A 266 -17.27 -2.85 22.03
N ASP A 267 -18.28 -3.65 21.69
CA ASP A 267 -18.36 -4.38 20.43
C ASP A 267 -19.07 -3.52 19.34
N PHE A 268 -19.01 -3.96 18.07
CA PHE A 268 -19.69 -3.22 16.98
C PHE A 268 -21.21 -3.24 17.12
N ASN A 269 -21.81 -4.25 17.76
CA ASN A 269 -23.25 -4.27 17.99
C ASN A 269 -23.66 -3.23 19.04
N ASP A 270 -22.85 -3.01 20.07
CA ASP A 270 -23.07 -1.99 21.09
C ASP A 270 -23.03 -0.59 20.46
N LEU A 271 -22.05 -0.33 19.57
CA LEU A 271 -22.02 0.90 18.77
C LEU A 271 -23.29 1.08 17.93
N TYR A 272 -23.72 0.02 17.24
CA TYR A 272 -24.93 0.06 16.43
C TYR A 272 -26.18 0.32 17.28
N CYS A 273 -26.30 -0.33 18.44
CA CYS A 273 -27.41 -0.15 19.36
C CYS A 273 -27.48 1.28 19.91
N LYS A 274 -26.32 1.92 20.14
CA LYS A 274 -26.17 3.26 20.72
C LYS A 274 -26.30 4.40 19.69
N TYR A 275 -25.64 4.27 18.53
CA TYR A 275 -25.48 5.34 17.56
C TYR A 275 -26.14 5.06 16.19
N GLY A 276 -26.65 3.85 15.97
CA GLY A 276 -27.29 3.47 14.71
C GLY A 276 -26.30 3.09 13.61
N GLU A 277 -26.80 3.03 12.38
CA GLU A 277 -26.09 2.48 11.21
C GLU A 277 -24.85 3.29 10.82
N GLU A 278 -24.93 4.62 10.91
CA GLU A 278 -23.86 5.53 10.47
C GLU A 278 -22.55 5.31 11.23
N ALA A 279 -22.61 4.96 12.52
CA ALA A 279 -21.42 4.67 13.31
C ALA A 279 -20.62 3.47 12.80
N ILE A 280 -21.30 2.49 12.19
CA ILE A 280 -20.67 1.32 11.57
C ILE A 280 -20.17 1.67 10.17
N LYS A 281 -20.96 2.41 9.37
CA LYS A 281 -20.54 2.87 8.05
C LYS A 281 -19.26 3.70 8.12
N ASP A 282 -19.12 4.60 9.08
CA ASP A 282 -17.92 5.40 9.29
C ASP A 282 -16.63 4.56 9.48
N ILE A 283 -16.74 3.32 9.96
CA ILE A 283 -15.59 2.45 10.22
C ILE A 283 -15.23 1.64 8.96
N PHE A 284 -16.23 1.17 8.21
CA PHE A 284 -16.04 0.25 7.08
C PHE A 284 -16.09 0.94 5.69
N ILE A 285 -16.70 2.12 5.58
CA ILE A 285 -16.90 2.84 4.33
C ILE A 285 -16.11 4.16 4.42
N PRO A 286 -14.95 4.28 3.76
CA PRO A 286 -14.21 5.53 3.76
C PRO A 286 -15.00 6.63 3.00
N TYR A 287 -15.38 7.69 3.71
CA TYR A 287 -15.93 8.90 3.08
C TYR A 287 -14.80 9.89 2.76
N ILE A 288 -14.82 10.43 1.54
CA ILE A 288 -13.93 11.53 1.15
C ILE A 288 -14.44 12.80 1.84
N LYS A 289 -13.70 13.29 2.84
CA LYS A 289 -13.96 14.61 3.44
C LYS A 289 -13.42 15.68 2.50
N GLY A 290 -14.31 16.50 1.96
CA GLY A 290 -13.92 17.72 1.26
C GLY A 290 -13.39 18.76 2.24
N THR A 291 -12.31 19.44 1.90
CA THR A 291 -11.78 20.58 2.67
C THR A 291 -12.64 21.82 2.36
N GLY A 292 -13.11 22.51 3.39
CA GLY A 292 -13.88 23.75 3.23
C GLY A 292 -13.01 24.90 2.71
N LEU A 293 -13.62 25.92 2.10
CA LEU A 293 -12.88 27.06 1.52
C LEU A 293 -11.96 27.75 2.55
N LEU A 294 -12.46 28.00 3.76
CA LEU A 294 -11.67 28.64 4.83
C LEU A 294 -10.49 27.78 5.27
N GLU A 295 -10.73 26.49 5.48
CA GLU A 295 -9.69 25.53 5.86
C GLU A 295 -8.60 25.43 4.78
N MET A 296 -9.01 25.42 3.51
CA MET A 296 -8.06 25.46 2.38
C MET A 296 -7.26 26.77 2.38
N SER A 297 -7.90 27.91 2.67
CA SER A 297 -7.23 29.22 2.66
C SER A 297 -6.21 29.41 3.80
N LEU A 298 -6.42 28.71 4.92
CA LEU A 298 -5.52 28.75 6.08
C LEU A 298 -4.38 27.73 5.97
N LYS A 299 -4.43 26.83 4.98
CA LYS A 299 -3.42 25.81 4.79
C LYS A 299 -2.13 26.47 4.31
N GLU A 300 -1.03 26.27 5.04
CA GLU A 300 0.28 26.70 4.59
C GLU A 300 0.64 25.94 3.30
N VAL A 301 0.60 26.65 2.17
CA VAL A 301 1.07 26.16 0.88
C VAL A 301 2.50 26.65 0.72
N LYS A 302 3.44 25.73 0.53
CA LYS A 302 4.81 26.11 0.16
C LYS A 302 4.77 26.80 -1.20
N GLU A 303 5.37 27.98 -1.28
CA GLU A 303 5.57 28.67 -2.56
C GLU A 303 6.30 27.76 -3.54
N GLU A 304 5.89 27.79 -4.81
CA GLU A 304 6.53 27.00 -5.85
C GLU A 304 7.98 27.47 -6.05
N GLU A 305 8.95 26.58 -5.81
CA GLU A 305 10.35 26.88 -6.10
C GLU A 305 10.56 27.07 -7.61
N CYS A 306 11.42 28.00 -8.00
CA CYS A 306 11.80 28.22 -9.40
C CYS A 306 13.32 28.39 -9.58
N TYR A 307 13.83 27.99 -10.75
CA TYR A 307 15.22 28.24 -11.16
C TYR A 307 15.38 29.66 -11.69
N ASN A 308 14.41 30.11 -12.48
CA ASN A 308 14.26 31.47 -13.00
C ASN A 308 12.78 31.71 -13.36
N LYS A 309 12.46 32.87 -13.96
CA LYS A 309 11.10 33.22 -14.41
C LYS A 309 10.56 32.40 -15.60
N ILE A 310 11.27 31.36 -16.04
CA ILE A 310 10.88 30.47 -17.15
C ILE A 310 10.71 29.03 -16.66
N LEU A 311 11.40 28.63 -15.58
CA LEU A 311 11.51 27.24 -15.16
C LEU A 311 11.16 27.08 -13.67
N ASN A 312 9.90 26.78 -13.36
CA ASN A 312 9.49 26.29 -12.04
C ASN A 312 10.08 24.88 -11.80
N VAL A 313 10.40 24.55 -10.56
CA VAL A 313 10.85 23.21 -10.19
C VAL A 313 9.73 22.20 -10.44
N GLY A 314 10.04 21.08 -11.10
CA GLY A 314 9.05 20.07 -11.45
C GLY A 314 8.10 20.47 -12.60
N SER A 315 8.44 21.47 -13.41
CA SER A 315 7.62 21.86 -14.58
C SER A 315 8.11 21.25 -15.89
N ILE A 316 7.19 20.98 -16.82
CA ILE A 316 7.45 20.62 -18.21
C ILE A 316 7.14 21.83 -19.08
N ASN A 317 8.18 22.36 -19.71
CA ASN A 317 8.13 23.63 -20.43
C ASN A 317 8.39 23.42 -21.91
N VAL A 318 7.83 24.28 -22.76
CA VAL A 318 8.03 24.24 -24.21
C VAL A 318 8.48 25.60 -24.70
N LEU A 319 9.59 25.64 -25.43
CA LEU A 319 10.02 26.80 -26.20
C LEU A 319 9.86 26.49 -27.69
N HIS A 320 8.94 27.18 -28.35
CA HIS A 320 8.69 27.00 -29.78
C HIS A 320 8.98 28.27 -30.59
N ALA A 321 9.36 28.07 -31.85
CA ALA A 321 9.59 29.14 -32.81
C ALA A 321 9.73 28.55 -34.21
N SER A 322 9.57 29.40 -35.21
CA SER A 322 9.95 29.12 -36.59
C SER A 322 11.45 28.74 -36.71
N ALA A 323 11.81 28.06 -37.80
CA ALA A 323 13.19 27.64 -38.05
C ALA A 323 14.15 28.85 -38.08
N LYS A 324 15.36 28.69 -37.55
CA LYS A 324 16.45 29.69 -37.56
C LYS A 324 16.21 31.00 -36.78
N VAL A 325 15.14 31.11 -35.97
CA VAL A 325 14.87 32.30 -35.14
C VAL A 325 15.89 32.47 -33.99
N GLY A 326 16.41 31.37 -33.43
CA GLY A 326 17.39 31.42 -32.33
C GLY A 326 17.09 30.53 -31.12
N LYS A 327 16.13 29.61 -31.21
CA LYS A 327 15.69 28.71 -30.11
C LYS A 327 16.84 28.07 -29.33
N SER A 328 17.66 27.29 -30.01
CA SER A 328 18.80 26.62 -29.41
C SER A 328 19.76 27.64 -28.80
N ARG A 329 20.01 28.78 -29.47
CA ARG A 329 20.90 29.81 -28.91
C ARG A 329 20.38 30.34 -27.58
N PHE A 330 19.08 30.65 -27.49
CA PHE A 330 18.43 31.06 -26.24
C PHE A 330 18.52 29.96 -25.17
N ALA A 331 18.21 28.71 -25.53
CA ALA A 331 18.23 27.58 -24.60
C ALA A 331 19.64 27.31 -24.04
N TYR A 332 20.66 27.29 -24.89
CA TYR A 332 22.07 27.15 -24.47
C TYR A 332 22.50 28.24 -23.50
N GLU A 333 22.15 29.51 -23.76
CA GLU A 333 22.52 30.63 -22.89
C GLU A 333 21.83 30.53 -21.54
N MET A 334 20.51 30.27 -21.54
CA MET A 334 19.76 30.10 -20.31
C MET A 334 20.31 28.94 -19.47
N ALA A 335 20.55 27.79 -20.10
CA ALA A 335 21.06 26.59 -19.47
C ALA A 335 22.42 26.83 -18.80
N VAL A 336 23.36 27.45 -19.53
CA VAL A 336 24.70 27.74 -18.99
C VAL A 336 24.61 28.73 -17.83
N ASN A 337 23.80 29.78 -17.97
CA ASN A 337 23.63 30.77 -16.92
C ASN A 337 23.03 30.16 -15.64
N ILE A 338 21.96 29.35 -15.73
CA ILE A 338 21.40 28.66 -14.56
C ILE A 338 22.43 27.75 -13.88
N SER A 339 23.18 26.97 -14.67
CA SER A 339 24.19 26.05 -14.12
C SER A 339 25.34 26.76 -13.41
N LEU A 340 25.64 28.00 -13.80
CA LEU A 340 26.70 28.83 -13.22
C LEU A 340 26.18 29.86 -12.22
N ASN A 341 24.89 29.78 -11.83
CA ASN A 341 24.21 30.74 -10.97
C ASN A 341 24.34 32.20 -11.46
N GLN A 342 24.21 32.39 -12.77
CA GLN A 342 24.23 33.68 -13.44
C GLN A 342 22.83 34.02 -13.94
N SER A 343 22.49 35.31 -13.99
CA SER A 343 21.24 35.78 -14.62
C SER A 343 21.39 35.83 -16.13
N PHE A 344 20.29 35.57 -16.85
CA PHE A 344 20.23 35.68 -18.30
C PHE A 344 19.10 36.64 -18.68
N LEU A 345 19.41 37.75 -19.36
CA LEU A 345 18.44 38.82 -19.65
C LEU A 345 17.81 39.37 -18.35
N ASN A 346 16.49 39.59 -18.30
CA ASN A 346 15.75 39.90 -17.07
C ASN A 346 15.44 38.65 -16.21
N PHE A 347 15.84 37.46 -16.66
CA PHE A 347 15.59 36.22 -15.94
C PHE A 347 16.69 36.03 -14.89
N LYS A 348 16.42 36.54 -13.69
CA LYS A 348 17.26 36.28 -12.51
C LYS A 348 17.27 34.78 -12.21
N THR A 349 18.45 34.23 -11.95
CA THR A 349 18.58 32.86 -11.43
C THR A 349 18.39 32.90 -9.92
N TYR A 350 17.35 32.24 -9.43
CA TYR A 350 17.02 32.14 -8.00
C TYR A 350 17.67 30.93 -7.35
N LYS A 351 17.91 29.87 -8.14
CA LYS A 351 18.49 28.59 -7.70
C LYS A 351 19.45 28.06 -8.76
N GLN A 352 20.66 27.67 -8.35
CA GLN A 352 21.59 26.94 -9.23
C GLN A 352 21.04 25.52 -9.46
N GLY A 353 21.04 25.05 -10.70
CA GLY A 353 20.58 23.71 -11.06
C GLY A 353 21.61 22.94 -11.86
N HIS A 354 21.65 21.62 -11.67
CA HIS A 354 22.41 20.71 -12.53
C HIS A 354 21.65 20.53 -13.85
N VAL A 355 22.30 20.83 -14.97
CA VAL A 355 21.67 20.81 -16.30
C VAL A 355 22.18 19.64 -17.13
N LEU A 356 21.25 18.86 -17.67
CA LEU A 356 21.47 17.92 -18.77
C LEU A 356 20.86 18.49 -20.04
N TYR A 357 21.69 18.71 -21.05
CA TYR A 357 21.24 19.20 -22.35
C TYR A 357 21.44 18.12 -23.41
N ILE A 358 20.34 17.61 -23.97
CA ILE A 358 20.32 16.58 -24.98
C ILE A 358 20.16 17.28 -26.34
N ASP A 359 21.24 17.35 -27.11
CA ASP A 359 21.28 17.96 -28.44
C ASP A 359 21.28 16.89 -29.55
N GLY A 360 20.26 16.89 -30.39
CA GLY A 360 20.16 16.01 -31.56
C GLY A 360 20.10 16.74 -32.89
N GLU A 361 20.30 18.06 -32.94
CA GLU A 361 20.28 18.82 -34.20
C GLU A 361 21.67 19.28 -34.66
N LEU A 362 22.50 19.75 -33.73
CA LEU A 362 23.70 20.49 -34.08
C LEU A 362 24.92 19.60 -34.26
N SER A 363 25.79 20.00 -35.18
CA SER A 363 27.11 19.39 -35.31
C SER A 363 28.04 19.79 -34.15
N ASP A 364 29.05 18.97 -33.87
CA ASP A 364 30.08 19.25 -32.86
C ASP A 364 30.74 20.62 -33.05
N SER A 365 30.99 21.01 -34.31
CA SER A 365 31.58 22.31 -34.63
C SER A 365 30.67 23.48 -34.23
N GLU A 366 29.36 23.35 -34.44
CA GLU A 366 28.39 24.39 -34.09
C GLU A 366 28.20 24.50 -32.58
N ILE A 367 28.08 23.36 -31.89
CA ILE A 367 28.01 23.31 -30.42
C ILE A 367 29.27 23.96 -29.84
N HIS A 368 30.45 23.56 -30.32
CA HIS A 368 31.73 24.09 -29.86
C HIS A 368 31.83 25.60 -30.05
N LYS A 369 31.45 26.12 -31.23
CA LYS A 369 31.42 27.56 -31.51
C LYS A 369 30.48 28.32 -30.56
N ARG A 370 29.28 27.78 -30.30
CA ARG A 370 28.31 28.42 -29.39
C ARG A 370 28.79 28.45 -27.96
N ILE A 371 29.25 27.31 -27.44
CA ILE A 371 29.75 27.21 -26.07
C ILE A 371 30.97 28.10 -25.86
N ASN A 372 31.91 28.12 -26.79
CA ASN A 372 33.09 28.98 -26.66
C ASN A 372 32.74 30.46 -26.74
N ASP A 373 31.78 30.85 -27.58
CA ASP A 373 31.31 32.23 -27.60
C ASP A 373 30.64 32.62 -26.27
N ILE A 374 29.79 31.76 -25.70
CA ILE A 374 29.18 31.95 -24.37
C ILE A 374 30.27 32.07 -23.29
N LYS A 375 31.20 31.11 -23.24
CA LYS A 375 32.33 31.12 -22.31
C LYS A 375 33.15 32.40 -22.40
N ARG A 376 33.47 32.83 -23.63
CA ARG A 376 34.26 34.05 -23.88
C ARG A 376 33.54 35.29 -23.36
N ARG A 377 32.24 35.45 -23.66
CA ARG A 377 31.45 36.61 -23.19
C ARG A 377 31.26 36.60 -21.68
N LEU A 378 30.94 35.46 -21.09
CA LEU A 378 30.79 35.31 -19.64
C LEU A 378 32.10 35.57 -18.89
N LYS A 379 33.24 35.04 -19.35
CA LYS A 379 34.55 35.31 -18.74
C LYS A 379 34.96 36.77 -18.82
N LYS A 380 34.62 37.45 -19.92
CA LYS A 380 34.87 38.90 -20.06
C LYS A 380 34.06 39.70 -19.03
N ALA A 381 32.83 39.29 -18.75
CA ALA A 381 31.98 39.93 -17.74
C ALA A 381 32.37 39.53 -16.31
N LYS A 382 32.74 38.27 -16.07
CA LYS A 382 33.06 37.67 -14.76
C LYS A 382 34.22 36.67 -14.89
N PRO A 383 35.49 37.12 -14.71
CA PRO A 383 36.68 36.29 -14.96
C PRO A 383 36.82 35.05 -14.06
N ILE A 384 36.20 35.04 -12.88
CA ILE A 384 36.35 34.00 -11.84
C ILE A 384 35.43 32.79 -12.08
N LEU A 385 34.57 32.81 -13.11
CA LEU A 385 33.65 31.71 -13.38
C LEU A 385 34.38 30.39 -13.72
N ASP A 386 34.07 29.34 -12.95
CA ASP A 386 34.58 28.00 -13.19
C ASP A 386 33.68 27.19 -14.12
N PHE A 387 34.18 26.95 -15.33
CA PHE A 387 33.52 26.13 -16.34
C PHE A 387 33.91 24.65 -16.29
N ARG A 388 34.74 24.24 -15.31
CA ARG A 388 35.10 22.83 -15.08
C ARG A 388 34.09 22.11 -14.19
N ASN A 389 33.12 22.83 -13.65
CA ASN A 389 32.14 22.31 -12.72
C ASN A 389 31.22 21.27 -13.40
N ASP A 390 30.96 20.15 -12.74
CA ASP A 390 30.18 19.00 -13.25
C ASP A 390 28.65 19.26 -13.31
N VAL A 391 28.25 20.52 -13.10
CA VAL A 391 26.86 21.02 -13.08
C VAL A 391 26.22 21.12 -14.46
N PHE A 392 26.99 21.03 -15.55
CA PHE A 392 26.46 21.02 -16.90
C PHE A 392 26.97 19.79 -17.67
N LYS A 393 26.06 18.93 -18.14
CA LYS A 393 26.37 17.81 -19.03
C LYS A 393 25.61 17.94 -20.35
N PHE A 394 26.26 17.55 -21.44
CA PHE A 394 25.64 17.46 -22.76
C PHE A 394 25.60 16.01 -23.20
N VAL A 395 24.56 15.65 -23.94
CA VAL A 395 24.46 14.39 -24.69
C VAL A 395 24.12 14.72 -26.13
N ARG A 396 24.92 14.21 -27.05
CA ARG A 396 24.85 14.48 -28.48
C ARG A 396 24.30 13.26 -29.20
N TYR A 397 23.88 13.47 -30.44
CA TYR A 397 23.53 12.38 -31.35
C TYR A 397 24.63 11.31 -31.47
N MET A 398 25.90 11.74 -31.59
CA MET A 398 27.03 10.82 -31.73
C MET A 398 27.31 10.01 -30.45
N ASP A 399 26.96 10.50 -29.27
CA ASP A 399 27.20 9.77 -28.02
C ASP A 399 26.36 8.48 -27.95
N PHE A 400 25.16 8.48 -28.57
CA PHE A 400 24.34 7.27 -28.75
C PHE A 400 24.95 6.31 -29.75
N LYS A 401 25.47 6.84 -30.87
CA LYS A 401 26.14 6.02 -31.88
C LYS A 401 27.40 5.36 -31.31
N GLU A 402 28.20 6.09 -30.55
CA GLU A 402 29.43 5.58 -29.93
C GLU A 402 29.13 4.57 -28.80
N SER A 403 28.10 4.82 -27.99
CA SER A 403 27.82 3.99 -26.80
C SER A 403 26.93 2.79 -27.09
N LEU A 404 26.02 2.89 -28.06
CA LEU A 404 24.96 1.90 -28.32
C LEU A 404 24.92 1.38 -29.77
N ASP A 405 25.74 1.94 -30.68
CA ASP A 405 25.69 1.72 -32.13
C ASP A 405 24.29 1.97 -32.74
N GLU A 406 23.55 2.90 -32.15
CA GLU A 406 22.18 3.23 -32.54
C GLU A 406 22.00 4.75 -32.72
N LYS A 407 21.02 5.12 -33.55
CA LYS A 407 20.59 6.52 -33.68
C LYS A 407 19.78 6.93 -32.47
N MET A 408 20.01 8.12 -31.92
CA MET A 408 19.26 8.64 -30.77
C MET A 408 17.75 8.55 -31.01
N ASN A 409 17.03 7.98 -30.04
CA ASN A 409 15.58 7.80 -30.06
C ASN A 409 15.06 7.79 -28.62
N LEU A 410 14.43 8.88 -28.19
CA LEU A 410 13.98 9.07 -26.81
C LEU A 410 12.70 8.32 -26.45
N ILE A 411 12.01 7.67 -27.41
CA ILE A 411 10.91 6.74 -27.10
C ILE A 411 11.38 5.28 -26.96
N ASN A 412 12.63 4.98 -27.29
CA ASN A 412 13.20 3.64 -27.13
C ASN A 412 13.55 3.38 -25.64
N PRO A 413 12.97 2.37 -24.97
CA PRO A 413 13.26 2.06 -23.58
C PRO A 413 14.75 1.81 -23.29
N LYS A 414 15.51 1.26 -24.25
CA LYS A 414 16.97 1.06 -24.11
C LYS A 414 17.70 2.40 -23.95
N HIS A 415 17.33 3.38 -24.76
CA HIS A 415 17.90 4.73 -24.74
C HIS A 415 17.51 5.50 -23.49
N GLN A 416 16.24 5.39 -23.09
CA GLN A 416 15.73 5.95 -21.84
C GLN A 416 16.50 5.39 -20.62
N LYS A 417 16.78 4.08 -20.60
CA LYS A 417 17.58 3.43 -19.55
C LYS A 417 19.03 3.89 -19.57
N ALA A 418 19.62 4.10 -20.76
CA ALA A 418 20.98 4.64 -20.89
C ALA A 418 21.09 6.10 -20.38
N LEU A 419 20.04 6.90 -20.56
CA LEU A 419 19.98 8.29 -20.07
C LEU A 419 19.68 8.40 -18.58
N HIS A 420 19.04 7.39 -17.98
CA HIS A 420 18.59 7.43 -16.58
C HIS A 420 19.66 7.93 -15.58
N PRO A 421 20.92 7.46 -15.60
CA PRO A 421 21.94 7.93 -14.66
C PRO A 421 22.25 9.43 -14.79
N LEU A 422 22.19 9.97 -16.02
CA LEU A 422 22.43 11.39 -16.28
C LEU A 422 21.23 12.25 -15.84
N ILE A 423 20.00 11.77 -16.12
CA ILE A 423 18.77 12.43 -15.70
C ILE A 423 18.69 12.48 -14.16
N MET A 424 19.04 11.40 -13.47
CA MET A 424 18.99 11.37 -12.00
C MET A 424 19.96 12.37 -11.35
N ARG A 425 21.13 12.60 -11.97
CA ARG A 425 22.14 13.57 -11.52
C ARG A 425 21.85 15.02 -11.91
N SER A 426 20.80 15.27 -12.68
CA SER A 426 20.47 16.59 -13.21
C SER A 426 19.12 17.03 -12.68
N ASP A 427 18.95 18.32 -12.44
CA ASP A 427 17.68 18.88 -11.99
C ASP A 427 16.84 19.37 -13.17
N ILE A 428 17.51 19.87 -14.21
CA ILE A 428 16.92 20.44 -15.41
C ILE A 428 17.38 19.62 -16.62
N ILE A 429 16.42 19.16 -17.42
CA ILE A 429 16.66 18.39 -18.63
C ILE A 429 16.13 19.19 -19.82
N ILE A 430 17.03 19.57 -20.72
CA ILE A 430 16.71 20.29 -21.94
C ILE A 430 16.83 19.34 -23.12
N ILE A 431 15.80 19.27 -23.96
CA ILE A 431 15.74 18.39 -25.12
C ILE A 431 15.63 19.26 -26.37
N ASP A 432 16.71 19.30 -27.14
CA ASP A 432 16.88 20.10 -28.36
C ASP A 432 17.31 19.19 -29.52
N SER A 433 16.42 18.60 -30.30
CA SER A 433 15.08 19.06 -30.60
C SER A 433 14.08 17.92 -30.81
N TYR A 434 12.89 18.31 -31.27
CA TYR A 434 11.89 17.53 -31.97
C TYR A 434 12.38 16.23 -32.71
N ASP A 435 13.53 16.24 -33.38
CA ASP A 435 14.04 15.06 -34.11
C ASP A 435 14.52 13.92 -33.18
N CYS A 436 14.86 14.20 -31.92
CA CYS A 436 15.28 13.19 -30.93
C CYS A 436 14.14 12.30 -30.46
N VAL A 437 12.90 12.77 -30.60
CA VAL A 437 11.67 12.13 -30.08
C VAL A 437 10.99 11.29 -31.16
N THR A 438 11.38 11.43 -32.43
CA THR A 438 10.68 10.83 -33.57
C THR A 438 11.60 9.99 -34.46
N VAL A 439 11.08 8.87 -34.97
CA VAL A 439 11.79 8.03 -35.95
C VAL A 439 11.20 8.30 -37.33
N LYS A 440 12.01 8.79 -38.28
CA LYS A 440 11.60 8.86 -39.70
C LYS A 440 11.43 7.42 -40.23
N ARG A 441 10.20 7.02 -40.57
CA ARG A 441 9.93 5.77 -41.30
C ARG A 441 10.14 6.02 -42.81
N GLU A 442 10.79 5.09 -43.50
CA GLU A 442 11.02 5.21 -44.95
C GLU A 442 9.70 5.35 -45.72
N GLY A 443 9.63 6.32 -46.63
CA GLY A 443 8.48 6.52 -47.53
C GLY A 443 7.34 7.40 -47.00
N GLU A 444 7.36 7.82 -45.74
CA GLU A 444 6.27 8.64 -45.17
C GLU A 444 6.64 10.14 -45.05
N SER A 445 5.78 11.00 -45.59
CA SER A 445 5.82 12.44 -45.30
C SER A 445 5.18 12.68 -43.93
N TYR A 446 6.00 12.87 -42.89
CA TYR A 446 5.63 13.36 -41.55
C TYR A 446 4.24 12.89 -41.03
N LYS A 447 3.94 11.59 -41.07
CA LYS A 447 2.71 11.07 -40.44
C LYS A 447 3.04 10.66 -39.00
N PHE A 448 2.73 11.58 -38.10
CA PHE A 448 2.83 11.49 -36.65
C PHE A 448 2.02 10.30 -36.11
N ASP A 449 2.62 9.45 -35.28
CA ASP A 449 1.87 8.50 -34.45
C ASP A 449 1.57 9.16 -33.09
N GLN A 450 0.29 9.36 -32.78
CA GLN A 450 -0.15 9.89 -31.48
C GLN A 450 0.38 9.04 -30.30
N LEU A 451 0.66 7.76 -30.54
CA LEU A 451 1.18 6.84 -29.54
C LEU A 451 2.62 7.18 -29.12
N ASP A 452 3.44 7.71 -30.02
CA ASP A 452 4.85 7.99 -29.72
C ASP A 452 4.99 9.21 -28.80
N TRP A 453 4.18 10.26 -29.03
CA TRP A 453 4.09 11.39 -28.10
C TRP A 453 3.60 10.98 -26.72
N ARG A 454 2.58 10.11 -26.66
CA ARG A 454 2.09 9.59 -25.37
C ARG A 454 3.16 8.83 -24.61
N LYS A 455 3.93 7.96 -25.28
CA LYS A 455 5.05 7.24 -24.66
C LYS A 455 6.12 8.18 -24.13
N PHE A 456 6.49 9.19 -24.92
CA PHE A 456 7.46 10.20 -24.51
C PHE A 456 6.99 11.01 -23.29
N PHE A 457 5.75 11.51 -23.31
CA PHE A 457 5.21 12.29 -22.20
C PHE A 457 5.02 11.45 -20.93
N TRP A 458 4.61 10.19 -21.05
CA TRP A 458 4.59 9.26 -19.91
C TRP A 458 5.97 9.09 -19.30
N TRP A 459 7.01 8.97 -20.13
CA TRP A 459 8.38 8.84 -19.66
C TRP A 459 8.85 10.08 -18.88
N ILE A 460 8.72 11.29 -19.42
CA ILE A 460 9.20 12.49 -18.72
C ILE A 460 8.32 12.87 -17.51
N ARG A 461 7.01 12.57 -17.57
CA ARG A 461 6.07 12.82 -16.45
C ARG A 461 6.41 11.95 -15.24
N ASP A 462 6.86 10.71 -15.47
CA ASP A 462 7.36 9.83 -14.39
C ASP A 462 8.49 10.50 -13.61
N TYR A 463 9.42 11.17 -14.30
CA TYR A 463 10.53 11.90 -13.65
C TYR A 463 10.09 13.19 -12.96
N LYS A 464 9.13 13.92 -13.54
CA LYS A 464 8.51 15.08 -12.89
C LYS A 464 7.84 14.66 -11.58
N GLU A 465 6.95 13.67 -11.62
CA GLU A 465 6.11 13.30 -10.48
C GLU A 465 6.89 12.59 -9.37
N LYS A 466 7.84 11.70 -9.72
CA LYS A 466 8.60 10.92 -8.72
C LYS A 466 9.85 11.61 -8.22
N PHE A 467 10.49 12.44 -9.05
CA PHE A 467 11.83 12.98 -8.77
C PHE A 467 11.94 14.50 -8.94
N ASN A 468 10.82 15.19 -9.15
CA ASN A 468 10.74 16.65 -9.25
C ASN A 468 11.65 17.26 -10.35
N LYS A 469 11.87 16.51 -11.44
CA LYS A 469 12.71 16.95 -12.55
C LYS A 469 11.99 17.99 -13.41
N THR A 470 12.72 19.03 -13.80
CA THR A 470 12.21 20.08 -14.69
C THR A 470 12.65 19.81 -16.12
N PHE A 471 11.73 19.91 -17.08
CA PHE A 471 12.00 19.70 -18.50
C PHE A 471 11.79 20.98 -19.31
N LEU A 472 12.63 21.18 -20.33
CA LEU A 472 12.44 22.17 -21.38
C LEU A 472 12.55 21.50 -22.75
N LEU A 473 11.47 21.54 -23.52
CA LEU A 473 11.38 20.96 -24.86
C LEU A 473 11.53 22.06 -25.90
N ILE A 474 12.51 21.92 -26.79
CA ILE A 474 12.71 22.86 -27.90
C ILE A 474 12.00 22.33 -29.15
N MET A 475 11.01 23.08 -29.65
CA MET A 475 10.12 22.63 -30.72
C MET A 475 10.08 23.59 -31.92
N HIS A 476 9.85 23.04 -33.12
CA HIS A 476 9.61 23.85 -34.32
C HIS A 476 8.12 24.13 -34.52
N GLU A 477 7.83 25.30 -35.05
CA GLU A 477 6.49 25.64 -35.54
C GLU A 477 6.23 25.01 -36.91
N THR A 478 4.97 24.63 -37.16
CA THR A 478 4.50 24.25 -38.48
C THR A 478 4.44 25.46 -39.41
N LYS A 479 4.28 25.23 -40.72
CA LYS A 479 4.13 26.29 -41.74
C LYS A 479 3.01 27.30 -41.44
N TYR A 480 2.03 26.93 -40.61
CA TYR A 480 0.90 27.77 -40.21
C TYR A 480 1.10 28.48 -38.86
N GLY A 481 2.32 28.47 -38.30
CA GLY A 481 2.65 29.11 -37.02
C GLY A 481 2.13 28.37 -35.77
N ASN A 482 1.43 27.25 -35.95
CA ASN A 482 1.00 26.38 -34.87
C ASN A 482 2.09 25.36 -34.51
N MET A 483 2.19 24.96 -33.25
CA MET A 483 3.10 23.91 -32.81
C MET A 483 2.72 22.55 -33.43
N ALA A 484 3.71 21.81 -33.94
CA ALA A 484 3.47 20.46 -34.47
C ALA A 484 2.99 19.51 -33.36
N GLY A 485 1.88 18.79 -33.56
CA GLY A 485 1.31 17.90 -32.53
C GLY A 485 0.54 18.59 -31.39
N SER A 486 0.08 19.82 -31.61
CA SER A 486 -0.41 20.78 -30.60
C SER A 486 -1.42 20.27 -29.57
N GLN A 487 -2.32 19.34 -29.91
CA GLN A 487 -3.40 18.94 -28.99
C GLN A 487 -2.90 18.15 -27.78
N PHE A 488 -1.88 17.29 -27.94
CA PHE A 488 -1.38 16.42 -26.86
C PHE A 488 -0.37 17.16 -25.97
N ILE A 489 0.54 17.89 -26.60
CA ILE A 489 1.59 18.67 -25.90
C ILE A 489 0.94 19.69 -24.95
N LYS A 490 -0.17 20.34 -25.36
CA LYS A 490 -0.90 21.32 -24.52
C LYS A 490 -1.47 20.76 -23.22
N ASN A 491 -1.81 19.47 -23.18
CA ASN A 491 -2.38 18.87 -21.97
C ASN A 491 -1.27 18.43 -21.00
N ASP A 492 -0.10 18.05 -21.53
CA ASP A 492 0.96 17.44 -20.75
C ASP A 492 2.06 18.42 -20.29
N CYS A 493 2.09 19.63 -20.85
CA CYS A 493 3.05 20.68 -20.47
C CYS A 493 2.41 21.77 -19.58
N ASP A 494 3.24 22.39 -18.76
CA ASP A 494 2.85 23.43 -17.81
C ASP A 494 2.96 24.84 -18.41
N ASN A 495 4.03 25.11 -19.16
CA ASN A 495 4.28 26.44 -19.73
C ASN A 495 4.71 26.41 -21.19
N PHE A 496 4.26 27.42 -21.94
CA PHE A 496 4.57 27.62 -23.35
C PHE A 496 5.18 29.00 -23.59
N TYR A 497 6.34 29.01 -24.24
CA TYR A 497 7.08 30.18 -24.64
C TYR A 497 7.27 30.21 -26.15
N GLN A 498 7.23 31.40 -26.73
CA GLN A 498 7.42 31.60 -28.15
C GLN A 498 8.57 32.57 -28.42
N LEU A 499 9.46 32.22 -29.35
CA LEU A 499 10.36 33.19 -29.98
C LEU A 499 9.79 33.63 -31.33
N ILE A 500 9.73 34.93 -31.56
CA ILE A 500 9.16 35.54 -32.77
C ILE A 500 10.24 36.37 -33.45
N SER A 501 10.38 36.25 -34.77
CA SER A 501 11.23 37.16 -35.53
C SER A 501 10.54 38.53 -35.62
N PRO A 502 11.16 39.63 -35.15
CA PRO A 502 10.61 40.97 -35.29
C PRO A 502 10.53 41.36 -36.77
N THR A 503 9.63 42.29 -37.08
CA THR A 503 9.47 42.85 -38.43
C THR A 503 10.63 43.78 -38.80
N ASP A 504 11.22 44.42 -37.81
CA ASP A 504 12.29 45.42 -37.89
C ASP A 504 13.63 44.81 -37.44
N ILE A 505 14.07 43.76 -38.13
CA ILE A 505 15.30 43.03 -37.77
C ILE A 505 16.52 43.96 -37.85
N ASP A 506 17.07 44.30 -36.68
CA ASP A 506 18.44 44.82 -36.54
C ASP A 506 19.48 43.82 -37.09
N ARG A 507 20.06 44.16 -38.25
CA ARG A 507 21.07 43.36 -38.93
C ARG A 507 22.47 43.49 -38.33
N THR A 508 22.69 44.44 -37.42
CA THR A 508 23.96 44.61 -36.71
C THR A 508 24.06 43.69 -35.51
N ALA A 509 22.92 43.21 -35.00
CA ALA A 509 22.85 42.20 -33.95
C ALA A 509 23.16 40.80 -34.52
N ALA A 510 23.90 40.00 -33.76
CA ALA A 510 24.15 38.59 -34.09
C ALA A 510 22.91 37.71 -33.91
N ALA A 511 21.97 38.13 -33.08
CA ALA A 511 20.65 37.56 -32.95
C ALA A 511 19.65 38.65 -32.55
N HIS A 512 18.44 38.60 -33.08
CA HIS A 512 17.36 39.52 -32.76
C HIS A 512 16.02 38.80 -32.84
N PHE A 513 15.33 38.66 -31.71
CA PHE A 513 14.03 37.98 -31.60
C PHE A 513 13.22 38.53 -30.42
N LYS A 514 11.90 38.38 -30.48
CA LYS A 514 11.01 38.67 -29.35
C LYS A 514 10.68 37.39 -28.58
N PHE A 515 10.80 37.42 -27.26
CA PHE A 515 10.34 36.36 -26.36
C PHE A 515 8.95 36.69 -25.84
N LYS A 516 8.05 35.70 -25.86
CA LYS A 516 6.67 35.86 -25.42
C LYS A 516 6.22 34.66 -24.58
N TYR A 517 5.60 34.94 -23.45
CA TYR A 517 4.77 33.99 -22.70
C TYR A 517 3.44 33.76 -23.45
N LYS A 518 3.07 32.51 -23.68
CA LYS A 518 1.87 32.14 -24.46
C LYS A 518 0.76 31.55 -23.59
N GLU A 519 1.03 30.39 -23.00
CA GLU A 519 0.05 29.59 -22.25
C GLU A 519 0.74 29.06 -20.99
N CYS A 520 1.19 29.96 -20.11
CA CYS A 520 1.92 29.58 -18.90
C CYS A 520 0.95 29.40 -17.73
N ARG A 521 0.91 28.19 -17.16
CA ARG A 521 0.03 27.86 -16.03
C ARG A 521 0.66 28.15 -14.68
N THR A 522 1.99 28.03 -14.57
CA THR A 522 2.71 28.17 -13.29
C THR A 522 3.36 29.55 -13.11
N ILE A 523 3.18 30.44 -14.10
CA ILE A 523 3.75 31.79 -14.07
C ILE A 523 2.61 32.80 -13.90
N PRO A 524 2.66 33.66 -12.86
CA PRO A 524 1.66 34.69 -12.64
C PRO A 524 1.47 35.59 -13.86
N LEU A 525 0.22 35.96 -14.16
CA LEU A 525 -0.12 36.74 -15.36
C LEU A 525 0.55 38.12 -15.39
N ASP A 526 0.74 38.73 -14.22
CA ASP A 526 1.43 40.01 -14.05
C ASP A 526 2.94 39.94 -14.27
N GLU A 527 3.52 38.74 -14.31
CA GLU A 527 4.95 38.53 -14.64
C GLU A 527 5.20 38.19 -16.12
N GLN A 528 4.15 38.03 -16.93
CA GLN A 528 4.23 37.55 -18.32
C GLN A 528 4.50 38.69 -19.34
N GLU A 529 5.69 39.28 -19.25
CA GLU A 529 6.14 40.37 -20.14
C GLU A 529 6.61 39.90 -21.53
N ILE A 530 6.41 40.71 -22.58
CA ILE A 530 7.02 40.47 -23.89
C ILE A 530 8.37 41.18 -23.94
N LEU A 531 9.43 40.47 -24.33
CA LEU A 531 10.78 41.01 -24.38
C LEU A 531 11.26 41.08 -25.82
N ASP A 532 11.72 42.24 -26.26
CA ASP A 532 12.52 42.39 -27.47
C ASP A 532 13.99 42.18 -27.12
N ILE A 533 14.65 41.20 -27.73
CA ILE A 533 15.97 40.71 -27.31
C ILE A 533 16.96 40.78 -28.47
N LYS A 534 18.13 41.38 -28.22
CA LYS A 534 19.23 41.52 -29.18
C LYS A 534 20.55 41.03 -28.59
N LEU A 535 21.39 40.41 -29.41
CA LEU A 535 22.75 40.00 -29.05
C LEU A 535 23.79 40.78 -29.85
N TYR A 536 24.64 41.53 -29.17
CA TYR A 536 25.83 42.19 -29.73
C TYR A 536 27.08 41.58 -29.10
N PRO A 537 27.72 40.58 -29.74
CA PRO A 537 28.81 39.81 -29.13
C PRO A 537 30.04 40.65 -28.73
N ASN A 538 30.17 41.84 -29.31
CA ASN A 538 31.30 42.74 -29.13
C ASN A 538 30.99 43.97 -28.27
N ASN A 539 29.75 44.18 -27.82
CA ASN A 539 29.34 45.36 -27.04
C ASN A 539 29.24 45.01 -25.53
N PRO A 540 30.21 45.37 -24.67
CA PRO A 540 30.32 44.81 -23.33
C PRO A 540 29.64 45.64 -22.21
N LEU A 541 28.71 46.55 -22.49
CA LEU A 541 28.48 47.74 -21.62
C LEU A 541 27.11 47.89 -20.94
N LYS A 542 26.41 46.81 -20.61
CA LYS A 542 25.46 46.84 -19.48
C LYS A 542 25.81 45.68 -18.55
N GLU A 543 26.13 46.00 -17.28
CA GLU A 543 26.53 45.00 -16.30
C GLU A 543 25.53 43.84 -16.25
N GLY A 544 26.04 42.61 -16.36
CA GLY A 544 25.25 41.39 -16.19
C GLY A 544 24.64 40.78 -17.45
N THR A 545 24.55 41.48 -18.59
CA THR A 545 23.84 40.93 -19.77
C THR A 545 24.74 40.21 -20.79
N CYS A 546 26.06 40.26 -20.61
CA CYS A 546 27.04 39.51 -21.43
C CYS A 546 26.87 39.71 -22.95
N GLY A 547 26.56 40.93 -23.38
CA GLY A 547 26.34 41.30 -24.78
C GLY A 547 24.88 41.16 -25.24
N TRP A 548 23.98 40.68 -24.39
CA TRP A 548 22.56 40.74 -24.65
C TRP A 548 21.97 42.11 -24.26
N GLU A 549 20.96 42.56 -24.99
CA GLU A 549 20.14 43.72 -24.66
C GLU A 549 18.68 43.28 -24.73
N TYR A 550 17.85 43.83 -23.85
CA TYR A 550 16.42 43.62 -23.92
C TYR A 550 15.62 44.88 -23.57
N THR A 551 14.40 44.96 -24.12
CA THR A 551 13.39 45.95 -23.75
C THR A 551 12.05 45.26 -23.54
N ILE A 552 11.31 45.67 -22.51
CA ILE A 552 9.94 45.21 -22.27
C ILE A 552 9.03 45.97 -23.25
N CYS A 553 8.23 45.23 -24.02
CA CYS A 553 7.31 45.75 -25.03
C CYS A 553 5.98 46.23 -24.46
#